data_AF-A0A1Y5X2D9-F1
#
_entry.id   AF-A0A1Y5X2D9-F1
#
_cell.length_a   1.000
_cell.length_b   1.000
_cell.length_c   1.000
_cell.angle_alpha   90.00
_cell.angle_beta   90.00
_cell.angle_gamma   90.00
#
_symmetry.space_group_name_H-M   'P 1'
#
loop_
_entity.id
_entity.type
_entity.pdbx_description
1 polymer ?
#
loop_
_entity_poly.entity_id
_entity_poly.type
_entity_poly.pdbx_seq_one_letter_code
_entity_poly.pdbx_strand_id
1 'polypeptide(L)'
;MTTPLTSNNIPSHGPARYRATAHGLQVVIPNRCPSGRHVLTSETCRIYETVDTLHITCPSCANDPKVESTWSLTTHGRTAQSAVFENLP
;
A
#
# COMPACT_ATOMS: atom_id res chain seq x y z
N MET A 1 6.66 -13.62 -29.03
CA MET A 1 6.11 -13.70 -27.66
C MET A 1 6.69 -12.54 -26.88
N THR A 2 6.02 -11.40 -26.91
CA THR A 2 6.50 -10.14 -26.31
C THR A 2 5.70 -9.90 -25.04
N THR A 3 6.31 -10.16 -23.89
CA THR A 3 5.81 -9.76 -22.58
C THR A 3 5.75 -8.24 -22.49
N PRO A 4 4.61 -7.62 -22.14
CA PRO A 4 4.59 -6.20 -21.83
C PRO A 4 5.21 -5.98 -20.44
N LEU A 5 6.44 -5.47 -20.43
CA LEU A 5 7.07 -4.89 -19.24
C LEU A 5 6.47 -3.50 -19.01
N THR A 6 5.25 -3.43 -18.47
CA THR A 6 4.77 -2.22 -17.80
C THR A 6 5.24 -2.28 -16.35
N SER A 7 6.56 -2.27 -16.14
CA SER A 7 7.13 -2.06 -14.82
C SER A 7 7.09 -0.55 -14.55
N ASN A 8 5.91 -0.06 -14.17
CA ASN A 8 5.87 1.09 -13.28
C ASN A 8 6.74 0.67 -12.09
N ASN A 9 7.88 1.33 -11.91
CA ASN A 9 8.92 1.03 -10.92
C ASN A 9 8.43 1.33 -9.49
N ILE A 10 7.23 0.83 -9.16
CA ILE A 10 6.64 0.93 -7.84
C ILE A 10 7.10 -0.31 -7.10
N PRO A 11 7.88 -0.15 -6.02
CA PRO A 11 8.37 -1.27 -5.24
C PRO A 11 7.17 -2.04 -4.67
N SER A 12 7.13 -3.34 -4.96
CA SER A 12 6.12 -4.24 -4.42
C SER A 12 6.60 -4.75 -3.07
N HIS A 13 5.91 -4.36 -1.99
CA HIS A 13 6.28 -4.77 -0.62
C HIS A 13 5.71 -6.13 -0.21
N GLY A 14 5.14 -6.86 -1.17
CA GLY A 14 4.55 -8.18 -0.97
C GLY A 14 3.03 -8.16 -0.89
N PRO A 15 2.41 -9.22 -0.35
CA PRO A 15 0.96 -9.34 -0.32
C PRO A 15 0.33 -8.35 0.65
N ALA A 16 -0.79 -7.76 0.25
CA ALA A 16 -1.63 -6.97 1.12
C ALA A 16 -2.13 -7.83 2.29
N ARG A 17 -2.02 -7.31 3.52
CA ARG A 17 -2.58 -7.99 4.70
C ARG A 17 -4.06 -7.65 4.78
N TYR A 18 -4.87 -8.64 5.14
CA TYR A 18 -6.31 -8.45 5.27
C TYR A 18 -6.77 -8.83 6.66
N ARG A 19 -7.74 -8.08 7.16
CA ARG A 19 -8.43 -8.31 8.40
C ARG A 19 -9.91 -8.46 8.11
N ALA A 20 -10.47 -9.62 8.47
CA ALA A 20 -11.91 -9.80 8.44
C ALA A 20 -12.52 -9.07 9.63
N THR A 21 -13.52 -8.23 9.36
CA THR A 21 -14.29 -7.51 10.36
C THR A 21 -15.76 -7.87 10.22
N ALA A 22 -16.59 -7.53 11.21
CA ALA A 22 -18.04 -7.69 11.11
C ALA A 22 -18.65 -6.92 9.93
N HIS A 23 -17.95 -5.90 9.41
CA HIS A 23 -18.37 -5.07 8.30
C HIS A 23 -17.81 -5.54 6.95
N GLY A 24 -16.94 -6.55 6.90
CA GLY A 24 -16.31 -7.04 5.68
C GLY A 24 -14.78 -7.15 5.76
N LEU A 25 -14.15 -7.31 4.59
CA LEU A 25 -12.70 -7.39 4.44
C LEU A 25 -12.06 -6.00 4.49
N GLN A 26 -11.14 -5.80 5.44
CA GLN A 26 -10.36 -4.58 5.58
C GLN A 26 -8.90 -4.85 5.21
N VAL A 27 -8.32 -4.05 4.33
CA VAL A 27 -6.87 -4.13 4.04
C VAL A 27 -6.09 -3.38 5.11
N VAL A 28 -5.07 -4.05 5.64
CA VAL A 28 -4.16 -3.52 6.66
C VAL A 28 -2.89 -3.06 5.98
N ILE A 29 -2.71 -1.74 5.96
CA ILE A 29 -1.55 -1.07 5.37
C ILE A 29 -0.60 -0.72 6.52
N PRO A 30 0.71 -0.97 6.39
CA PRO A 30 1.67 -0.55 7.40
C PRO A 30 1.58 0.97 7.61
N ASN A 31 1.38 1.39 8.86
CA ASN A 31 1.31 2.81 9.22
C ASN A 31 2.67 3.51 9.31
N ARG A 32 3.72 2.93 8.73
CA ARG A 32 5.05 3.56 8.65
C ARG A 32 5.55 3.46 7.22
N CYS A 33 6.24 4.51 6.75
CA CYS A 33 6.96 4.40 5.46
C CYS A 33 7.92 3.18 5.55
N PRO A 34 8.30 2.56 4.43
CA PRO A 34 9.24 1.44 4.42
C PRO A 34 10.52 1.67 5.22
N SER A 35 11.00 2.92 5.26
CA SER A 35 12.17 3.34 6.03
C SER A 35 11.89 3.59 7.53
N GLY A 36 10.67 3.35 8.02
CA GLY A 36 10.27 3.40 9.43
C GLY A 36 10.15 4.80 10.05
N ARG A 37 10.36 5.87 9.28
CA ARG A 37 10.65 7.21 9.82
C ARG A 37 9.43 8.13 10.02
N HIS A 38 8.39 7.97 9.21
CA HIS A 38 7.16 8.75 9.31
C HIS A 38 5.95 7.84 9.50
N VAL A 39 5.04 8.27 10.39
CA VAL A 39 3.74 7.63 10.58
C VAL A 39 2.84 8.03 9.41
N LEU A 40 2.24 7.02 8.80
CA LEU A 40 1.35 7.14 7.65
C LEU A 40 -0.09 7.03 8.12
N THR A 41 -0.92 7.94 7.63
CA THR A 41 -2.37 7.92 7.82
C THR A 41 -3.08 8.04 6.47
N SER A 42 -4.35 7.65 6.44
CA SER A 42 -5.22 7.80 5.26
C SER A 42 -5.42 9.25 4.84
N GLU A 43 -5.14 10.22 5.72
CA GLU A 43 -5.19 11.64 5.40
C GLU A 43 -3.92 12.10 4.69
N THR A 44 -2.77 11.57 5.09
CA THR A 44 -1.46 11.91 4.51
C THR A 44 -1.13 11.11 3.24
N CYS A 45 -1.79 9.98 3.05
CA CYS A 45 -1.48 9.01 2.01
C CYS A 45 -2.70 8.74 1.13
N ARG A 46 -2.46 8.68 -0.17
CA ARG A 46 -3.45 8.27 -1.17
C ARG A 46 -3.33 6.78 -1.41
N ILE A 47 -4.46 6.10 -1.38
CA ILE A 47 -4.55 4.68 -1.70
C ILE A 47 -5.44 4.55 -2.92
N TYR A 48 -4.96 3.82 -3.93
CA TYR A 48 -5.77 3.44 -5.07
C TYR A 48 -5.66 1.93 -5.29
N GLU A 49 -6.80 1.25 -5.26
CA GLU A 49 -6.90 -0.17 -5.56
C GLU A 49 -7.14 -0.37 -7.04
N THR A 50 -6.38 -1.27 -7.64
CA THR A 50 -6.60 -1.84 -8.97
C THR A 50 -6.99 -3.31 -8.80
N VAL A 51 -7.31 -4.00 -9.89
CA VAL A 51 -7.85 -5.38 -9.90
C VAL A 51 -7.12 -6.32 -8.93
N ASP A 52 -5.79 -6.31 -8.93
CA ASP A 52 -4.96 -7.22 -8.13
C ASP A 52 -3.84 -6.50 -7.36
N THR A 53 -3.86 -5.18 -7.33
CA THR A 53 -2.78 -4.39 -6.71
C THR A 53 -3.32 -3.16 -6.04
N LEU A 54 -2.96 -2.99 -4.78
CA LEU A 54 -3.25 -1.80 -4.02
C LEU A 54 -2.00 -0.92 -4.02
N HIS A 55 -2.15 0.30 -4.50
CA HIS A 55 -1.06 1.24 -4.60
C HIS A 55 -1.23 2.34 -3.56
N ILE A 56 -0.11 2.69 -2.93
CA ILE A 56 -0.05 3.67 -1.87
C ILE A 56 0.94 4.75 -2.28
N THR A 57 0.51 6.01 -2.18
CA THR A 57 1.35 7.19 -2.43
C THR A 57 1.26 8.13 -1.24
N CYS A 58 2.37 8.32 -0.55
CA CYS A 58 2.50 9.18 0.61
C CYS A 58 3.43 10.38 0.30
N PRO A 59 2.88 11.55 -0.07
CA PRO A 59 3.66 12.76 -0.31
C PRO A 59 4.51 13.19 0.89
N SER A 60 4.10 12.86 2.12
CA SER A 60 4.92 13.13 3.32
C SER A 60 6.27 12.40 3.30
N CYS A 61 6.34 11.18 2.75
CA CYS A 61 7.61 10.48 2.59
C CYS A 61 8.44 11.08 1.44
N ALA A 62 7.83 11.78 0.47
CA ALA A 62 8.53 12.39 -0.67
C ALA A 62 9.44 13.56 -0.29
N ASN A 63 9.22 14.15 0.88
CA ASN A 63 10.15 15.14 1.45
C ASN A 63 11.48 14.51 1.91
N ASP A 64 11.56 13.18 1.98
CA ASP A 64 12.76 12.49 2.43
C ASP A 64 13.36 11.62 1.31
N PRO A 65 14.55 11.97 0.77
CA PRO A 65 15.14 11.28 -0.38
C PRO A 65 15.59 9.85 -0.08
N LYS A 66 15.58 9.43 1.20
CA LYS A 66 15.91 8.07 1.64
C LYS A 66 14.68 7.17 1.79
N VAL A 67 13.50 7.69 1.47
CA VAL A 67 12.23 7.01 1.73
C VAL A 67 11.42 6.92 0.45
N GLU A 68 10.92 5.74 0.17
CA GLU A 68 10.04 5.52 -0.96
C GLU A 68 8.65 6.10 -0.64
N SER A 69 8.24 7.08 -1.44
CA SER A 69 6.95 7.76 -1.29
C SER A 69 5.81 7.03 -1.97
N THR A 70 6.12 6.05 -2.82
CA THR A 70 5.12 5.27 -3.54
C THR A 70 5.50 3.80 -3.47
N TRP A 71 4.55 2.94 -3.11
CA TRP A 71 4.72 1.49 -3.10
C TRP A 71 3.41 0.78 -3.42
N SER A 72 3.48 -0.51 -3.69
CA SER A 72 2.33 -1.34 -3.97
C SER A 72 2.31 -2.60 -3.12
N LEU A 73 1.09 -3.10 -2.89
CA LEU A 73 0.79 -4.35 -2.20
C LEU A 73 -0.07 -5.21 -3.12
N THR A 74 0.28 -6.47 -3.26
CA THR A 74 -0.47 -7.40 -4.13
C THR A 74 -1.72 -7.88 -3.41
N THR A 75 -2.91 -7.61 -3.97
CA THR A 75 -4.19 -7.98 -3.37
C THR A 75 -4.64 -9.39 -3.75
N HIS A 76 -3.98 -10.04 -4.73
CA HIS A 76 -4.35 -11.37 -5.25
C HIS A 76 -5.84 -11.47 -5.61
N GLY A 77 -6.43 -10.39 -6.12
CA GLY A 77 -7.84 -10.31 -6.51
C GLY A 77 -8.81 -10.15 -5.34
N ARG A 78 -8.32 -9.92 -4.11
CA ARG A 78 -9.18 -9.64 -2.96
C ARG A 78 -9.49 -8.17 -2.87
N THR A 79 -10.75 -7.83 -3.14
CA THR A 79 -11.28 -6.48 -2.94
C THR A 79 -11.48 -6.22 -1.45
N ALA A 80 -10.85 -5.15 -0.93
CA ALA A 80 -11.13 -4.69 0.42
C ALA A 80 -12.30 -3.69 0.40
N GLN A 81 -13.20 -3.80 1.37
CA GLN A 81 -14.27 -2.81 1.55
C GLN A 81 -13.78 -1.56 2.27
N SER A 82 -12.66 -1.66 2.99
CA SER A 82 -12.05 -0.55 3.73
C SER A 82 -10.55 -0.75 3.85
N ALA A 83 -9.80 0.34 4.01
CA ALA A 83 -8.37 0.31 4.31
C ALA A 83 -8.11 0.92 5.69
N VAL A 84 -7.18 0.33 6.44
CA VAL A 84 -6.73 0.86 7.73
C VAL A 84 -5.21 0.88 7.78
N PHE A 85 -4.68 1.96 8.35
CA PHE A 85 -3.26 2.06 8.68
C PHE A 85 -3.06 1.52 10.09
N GLU A 86 -2.33 0.41 10.22
CA GLU A 86 -2.06 -0.20 11.52
C GLU A 86 -0.55 -0.35 11.74
N ASN A 87 -0.12 -0.19 13.00
CA ASN A 87 1.26 -0.50 13.37
C ASN A 87 1.37 -2.01 13.50
N LEU A 88 1.87 -2.65 12.45
CA LEU A 88 2.17 -4.08 12.50
C LEU A 88 3.35 -4.26 13.48
N PRO A 89 3.18 -5.03 14.58
CA PRO A 89 4.26 -5.32 15.53
C PRO A 89 5.34 -6.22 14.92
#